data_AF-A0A3S3PD38-F1
#
_entry.id   AF-A0A3S3PD38-F1
#
_cell.length_a   1.000
_cell.length_b   1.000
_cell.length_c   1.000
_cell.angle_alpha   90.00
_cell.angle_beta   90.00
_cell.angle_gamma   90.00
#
_symmetry.space_group_name_H-M   'P 1'
#
loop_
_entity.id
_entity.type
_entity.pdbx_description
1 polymer ?
#
loop_
_entity_poly.entity_id
_entity_poly.type
_entity_poly.pdbx_seq_one_letter_code
_entity_poly.pdbx_strand_id
1 'polypeptide(L)'
;NGLPYFQLKLQHRMRPCISDLLVPLFYKELKDHPSVLKYKEVKGVAKSLYFIDHNQWEKMVSDSKSRSNLHECEFVVRLSLYLVMQGYKQSQITILAMYSGQLFAIKNAMKRYSELAGVRATVVDNFQGEENDIIILSFVRSNVEGDIGFLKVGNRINVSLSRAKMGLYAIGNFTKMAEVDDSMWRPLIDDLKKTNSIGHSLELYCQNHEDNKNSVSKASDFDKVPEGGCLLPCAVKMKCGHMCRKSCHIYDKEHEIIKCSEKCGEKVCQLGHRCIRPCHYPVKCGPCMVKVDKLRTSCGHTINVECFEDPDNVDCIIKCGKLLSC
;
A
#
# COMPACT_ATOMS: atom_id res chain seq x y z
N ASN A 1 33.29 -33.62 -0.61
CA ASN A 1 34.46 -33.86 -1.48
C ASN A 1 35.80 -33.55 -0.77
N GLY A 2 35.81 -33.12 0.49
CA GLY A 2 37.07 -32.97 1.26
C GLY A 2 38.00 -31.88 0.74
N LEU A 3 37.53 -31.07 -0.20
CA LEU A 3 38.30 -29.97 -0.77
C LEU A 3 38.33 -28.80 0.22
N PRO A 4 39.49 -28.17 0.45
CA PRO A 4 39.57 -26.97 1.28
C PRO A 4 38.77 -25.86 0.62
N TYR A 5 38.00 -25.14 1.42
CA TYR A 5 37.22 -23.98 0.98
C TYR A 5 37.45 -22.81 1.92
N PHE A 6 37.41 -21.60 1.37
CA PHE A 6 37.40 -20.37 2.15
C PHE A 6 35.97 -19.83 2.19
N GLN A 7 35.41 -19.68 3.38
CA GLN A 7 34.10 -19.08 3.57
C GLN A 7 34.25 -17.58 3.77
N LEU A 8 33.57 -16.78 2.95
CA LEU A 8 33.40 -15.36 3.22
C LEU A 8 32.50 -15.20 4.45
N LYS A 9 33.02 -14.49 5.46
CA LYS A 9 32.35 -14.32 6.76
C LYS A 9 31.69 -12.96 6.92
N LEU A 10 31.83 -12.04 5.97
CA LEU A 10 31.34 -10.67 6.06
C LEU A 10 30.23 -10.43 5.04
N GLN A 11 29.07 -9.96 5.49
CA GLN A 11 27.89 -9.70 4.65
C GLN A 11 27.63 -8.20 4.53
N HIS A 12 27.23 -7.76 3.33
CA HIS A 12 27.02 -6.35 2.97
C HIS A 12 25.58 -6.02 2.57
N ARG A 13 24.66 -6.99 2.68
CA ARG A 13 23.31 -6.93 2.12
C ARG A 13 22.26 -6.57 3.17
N MET A 14 22.16 -7.38 4.20
CA MET A 14 20.98 -7.48 5.07
C MET A 14 21.19 -6.69 6.34
N ARG A 15 20.12 -6.13 6.92
CA ARG A 15 20.17 -5.61 8.28
C ARG A 15 20.54 -6.72 9.29
N PRO A 16 21.16 -6.37 10.43
CA PRO A 16 21.50 -7.33 11.49
C PRO A 16 20.34 -8.22 11.92
N CYS A 17 19.15 -7.65 12.13
CA CYS A 17 17.98 -8.44 12.52
C CYS A 17 17.62 -9.56 11.53
N ILE A 18 17.99 -9.43 10.24
CA ILE A 18 17.77 -10.45 9.22
C ILE A 18 18.96 -11.42 9.14
N SER A 19 20.21 -10.94 9.21
CA SER A 19 21.39 -11.82 9.18
C SER A 19 21.50 -12.69 10.43
N ASP A 20 21.13 -12.16 11.60
CA ASP A 20 21.07 -12.88 12.87
C ASP A 20 20.13 -14.09 12.79
N LEU A 21 19.04 -14.01 12.02
CA LEU A 21 18.12 -15.12 11.80
C LEU A 21 18.79 -16.34 11.13
N LEU A 22 19.86 -16.10 10.37
CA LEU A 22 20.55 -17.14 9.62
C LEU A 22 21.69 -17.79 10.42
N VAL A 23 22.02 -17.27 11.61
CA VAL A 23 23.13 -17.69 12.45
C VAL A 23 22.57 -18.17 13.81
N PRO A 24 22.90 -19.38 14.30
CA PRO A 24 23.82 -20.37 13.71
C PRO A 24 23.16 -21.33 12.71
N LEU A 25 21.88 -21.12 12.37
CA LEU A 25 21.05 -22.12 11.71
C LEU A 25 21.56 -22.55 10.33
N PHE A 26 21.96 -21.59 9.49
CA PHE A 26 22.48 -21.86 8.14
C PHE A 26 23.98 -21.54 8.02
N TYR A 27 24.49 -20.65 8.86
CA TYR A 27 25.89 -20.25 8.88
C TYR A 27 26.46 -20.33 10.29
N LYS A 28 27.65 -20.92 10.43
CA LYS A 28 28.38 -20.96 11.71
C LYS A 28 28.82 -19.57 12.18
N GLU A 29 29.24 -18.73 11.24
CA GLU A 29 29.71 -17.37 11.50
C GLU A 29 29.38 -16.50 10.29
N LEU A 30 28.68 -15.39 10.53
CA LEU A 30 28.41 -14.33 9.55
C LEU A 30 28.44 -13.00 10.30
N LYS A 31 29.24 -12.05 9.84
CA LYS A 31 29.41 -10.72 10.43
C LYS A 31 28.84 -9.67 9.51
N ASP A 32 28.28 -8.63 10.11
CA ASP A 32 27.69 -7.52 9.37
C ASP A 32 28.73 -6.44 9.06
N HIS A 33 28.79 -6.03 7.80
CA HIS A 33 29.58 -4.87 7.43
C HIS A 33 28.90 -3.57 7.91
N PRO A 34 29.65 -2.54 8.39
CA PRO A 34 29.05 -1.30 8.90
C PRO A 34 28.11 -0.56 7.92
N SER A 35 28.17 -0.86 6.62
CA SER A 35 27.24 -0.31 5.64
C SER A 35 25.79 -0.72 5.89
N VAL A 36 25.54 -1.92 6.41
CA VAL A 36 24.16 -2.42 6.61
C VAL A 36 23.49 -1.81 7.84
N LEU A 37 24.28 -1.24 8.76
CA LEU A 37 23.79 -0.51 9.92
C LEU A 37 23.14 0.83 9.55
N LYS A 38 23.37 1.30 8.32
CA LYS A 38 22.84 2.58 7.81
C LYS A 38 21.41 2.47 7.26
N TYR A 39 20.88 1.25 7.11
CA TYR A 39 19.53 1.08 6.60
C TYR A 39 18.49 1.62 7.59
N LYS A 40 17.57 2.44 7.07
CA LYS A 40 16.44 2.98 7.85
C LYS A 40 15.41 1.89 8.11
N GLU A 41 14.72 1.98 9.24
CA GLU A 41 13.54 1.15 9.53
C GLU A 41 12.52 1.23 8.41
N VAL A 42 11.78 0.14 8.20
CA VAL A 42 10.71 0.12 7.22
C VAL A 42 9.57 1.00 7.73
N LYS A 43 9.10 1.92 6.88
CA LYS A 43 8.06 2.88 7.23
C LYS A 43 6.71 2.19 7.42
N GLY A 44 5.96 2.63 8.43
CA GLY A 44 4.58 2.21 8.67
C GLY A 44 4.42 0.83 9.30
N VAL A 45 5.51 0.14 9.63
CA VAL A 45 5.52 -1.21 10.21
C VAL A 45 6.43 -1.24 11.43
N ALA A 46 5.99 -1.88 12.51
CA ALA A 46 6.66 -1.81 13.81
C ALA A 46 8.07 -2.45 13.83
N LYS A 47 8.31 -3.45 12.96
CA LYS A 47 9.58 -4.17 12.88
C LYS A 47 9.99 -4.42 11.44
N SER A 48 11.28 -4.28 11.16
CA SER A 48 11.87 -4.61 9.85
C SER A 48 11.98 -6.12 9.58
N LEU A 49 11.86 -6.98 10.59
CA LEU A 49 11.76 -8.44 10.45
C LEU A 49 10.51 -8.90 11.21
N TYR A 50 9.57 -9.56 10.52
CA TYR A 50 8.40 -10.10 11.19
C TYR A 50 7.76 -11.29 10.48
N PHE A 51 7.39 -12.31 11.26
CA PHE A 51 6.69 -13.51 10.81
C PHE A 51 5.24 -13.48 11.31
N ILE A 52 4.29 -13.65 10.39
CA ILE A 52 2.87 -13.70 10.66
C ILE A 52 2.43 -15.17 10.65
N ASP A 53 2.18 -15.71 11.84
CA ASP A 53 1.73 -17.09 12.02
C ASP A 53 0.20 -17.22 11.92
N HIS A 54 -0.27 -18.18 11.12
CA HIS A 54 -1.69 -18.50 10.98
C HIS A 54 -1.96 -19.99 10.88
N ASN A 55 -3.22 -20.37 11.03
CA ASN A 55 -3.69 -21.75 10.86
C ASN A 55 -4.64 -21.93 9.66
N GLN A 56 -4.67 -20.99 8.72
CA GLN A 56 -5.54 -21.06 7.54
C GLN A 56 -5.07 -22.14 6.55
N TRP A 57 -6.02 -22.93 6.07
CA TRP A 57 -5.79 -24.12 5.26
C TRP A 57 -5.36 -23.83 3.81
N GLU A 58 -4.45 -24.63 3.29
CA GLU A 58 -4.08 -24.61 1.87
C GLU A 58 -5.16 -25.24 0.99
N LYS A 59 -5.09 -24.96 -0.32
CA LYS A 59 -5.87 -25.65 -1.36
C LYS A 59 -4.93 -26.29 -2.38
N MET A 60 -5.34 -27.43 -2.91
CA MET A 60 -4.72 -28.02 -4.09
C MET A 60 -5.26 -27.33 -5.33
N VAL A 61 -4.38 -26.97 -6.27
CA VAL A 61 -4.80 -26.39 -7.56
C VAL A 61 -5.14 -27.53 -8.51
N SER A 62 -6.36 -27.53 -9.09
CA SER A 62 -6.96 -28.65 -9.83
C SER A 62 -6.08 -29.24 -10.94
N ASP A 63 -5.23 -28.44 -11.58
CA ASP A 63 -4.42 -28.84 -12.74
C ASP A 63 -2.91 -28.92 -12.46
N SER A 64 -2.48 -28.89 -11.19
CA SER A 64 -1.06 -29.04 -10.84
C SER A 64 -0.88 -29.70 -9.48
N LYS A 65 0.25 -30.38 -9.25
CA LYS A 65 0.66 -30.78 -7.89
C LYS A 65 1.07 -29.59 -7.00
N SER A 66 0.76 -28.36 -7.40
CA SER A 66 1.08 -27.16 -6.64
C SER A 66 0.01 -26.84 -5.60
N ARG A 67 0.44 -26.14 -4.55
CA ARG A 67 -0.41 -25.64 -3.48
C ARG A 67 -0.59 -24.13 -3.60
N SER A 68 -1.71 -23.63 -3.07
CA SER A 68 -1.95 -22.21 -2.85
C SER A 68 -2.67 -21.99 -1.52
N ASN A 69 -2.50 -20.81 -0.94
CA ASN A 69 -3.16 -20.39 0.27
C ASN A 69 -3.74 -18.99 0.04
N LEU A 70 -5.07 -18.91 -0.05
CA LEU A 70 -5.76 -17.67 -0.38
C LEU A 70 -5.58 -16.60 0.71
N HIS A 71 -5.53 -17.02 1.98
CA HIS A 71 -5.32 -16.11 3.10
C HIS A 71 -3.94 -15.42 2.98
N GLU A 72 -2.89 -16.21 2.78
CA GLU A 72 -1.54 -15.67 2.55
C GLU A 72 -1.48 -14.78 1.31
N CYS A 73 -2.10 -15.23 0.21
CA CYS A 73 -2.13 -14.50 -1.06
C CYS A 73 -2.73 -13.09 -0.90
N GLU A 74 -3.92 -13.00 -0.31
CA GLU A 74 -4.57 -11.71 -0.10
C GLU A 74 -3.79 -10.83 0.89
N PHE A 75 -3.20 -11.42 1.93
CA PHE A 75 -2.39 -10.70 2.91
C PHE A 75 -1.15 -10.07 2.27
N VAL A 76 -0.33 -10.84 1.54
CA VAL A 76 0.92 -10.32 0.93
C VAL A 76 0.64 -9.24 -0.12
N VAL A 77 -0.48 -9.34 -0.83
CA VAL A 77 -0.93 -8.32 -1.80
C VAL A 77 -1.31 -7.03 -1.08
N ARG A 78 -2.13 -7.11 -0.02
CA ARG A 78 -2.52 -5.93 0.77
C ARG A 78 -1.35 -5.30 1.51
N LEU A 79 -0.40 -6.10 2.02
CA LEU A 79 0.83 -5.59 2.64
C LEU A 79 1.72 -4.88 1.61
N SER A 80 1.86 -5.43 0.41
CA SER A 80 2.61 -4.79 -0.68
C SER A 80 2.00 -3.44 -1.05
N LEU A 81 0.66 -3.40 -1.17
CA LEU A 81 -0.07 -2.17 -1.47
C LEU A 81 0.14 -1.13 -0.37
N TYR A 82 0.01 -1.54 0.89
CA TYR A 82 0.26 -0.67 2.03
C TYR A 82 1.67 -0.06 1.99
N LEU A 83 2.70 -0.86 1.70
CA LEU A 83 4.09 -0.38 1.61
C LEU A 83 4.30 0.57 0.43
N VAL A 84 3.71 0.30 -0.74
CA VAL A 84 3.72 1.27 -1.85
C VAL A 84 3.09 2.60 -1.40
N MET A 85 1.98 2.55 -0.67
CA MET A 85 1.32 3.75 -0.11
C MET A 85 2.11 4.43 1.01
N GLN A 86 3.07 3.74 1.66
CA GLN A 86 4.06 4.36 2.57
C GLN A 86 5.14 5.15 1.81
N GLY A 87 5.12 5.14 0.48
CA GLY A 87 6.06 5.84 -0.39
C GLY A 87 7.27 5.00 -0.81
N TYR A 88 7.19 3.67 -0.72
CA TYR A 88 8.18 2.80 -1.36
C TYR A 88 7.90 2.68 -2.85
N LYS A 89 8.96 2.74 -3.66
CA LYS A 89 8.82 2.46 -5.10
C LYS A 89 8.48 0.98 -5.27
N GLN A 90 7.68 0.66 -6.28
CA GLN A 90 7.30 -0.72 -6.58
C GLN A 90 8.53 -1.62 -6.81
N SER A 91 9.58 -1.07 -7.43
CA SER A 91 10.85 -1.78 -7.67
C SER A 91 11.61 -2.16 -6.40
N GLN A 92 11.32 -1.52 -5.26
CA GLN A 92 11.94 -1.81 -3.96
C GLN A 92 11.28 -2.99 -3.23
N ILE A 93 10.16 -3.50 -3.75
CA ILE A 93 9.36 -4.55 -3.10
C ILE A 93 9.36 -5.78 -4.01
N THR A 94 9.55 -6.96 -3.42
CA THR A 94 9.35 -8.22 -4.11
C THR A 94 8.59 -9.22 -3.25
N ILE A 95 7.56 -9.82 -3.85
CA ILE A 95 6.81 -10.92 -3.24
C ILE A 95 7.43 -12.24 -3.73
N LEU A 96 7.87 -13.08 -2.81
CA LEU A 96 8.31 -14.44 -3.13
C LEU A 96 7.28 -15.45 -2.64
N ALA A 97 6.90 -16.35 -3.52
CA ALA A 97 6.08 -17.50 -3.19
C ALA A 97 6.96 -18.76 -3.15
N MET A 98 6.71 -19.64 -2.18
CA MET A 98 7.37 -20.95 -2.18
C MET A 98 6.86 -21.84 -3.33
N TYR A 99 5.59 -21.67 -3.74
CA TYR A 99 4.91 -22.52 -4.72
C TYR A 99 4.43 -21.75 -5.95
N SER A 100 4.54 -22.35 -7.15
CA SER A 100 4.11 -21.72 -8.41
C SER A 100 2.61 -21.45 -8.48
N GLY A 101 1.77 -22.32 -7.90
CA GLY A 101 0.32 -22.11 -7.79
C GLY A 101 -0.01 -20.88 -6.94
N GLN A 102 0.75 -20.64 -5.87
CA GLN A 102 0.64 -19.43 -5.07
C GLN A 102 1.11 -18.19 -5.84
N LEU A 103 2.19 -18.29 -6.60
CA LEU A 103 2.63 -17.20 -7.47
C LEU A 103 1.54 -16.77 -8.45
N PHE A 104 0.85 -17.73 -9.08
CA PHE A 104 -0.25 -17.42 -10.00
C PHE A 104 -1.42 -16.73 -9.29
N ALA A 105 -1.80 -17.23 -8.10
CA ALA A 105 -2.83 -16.59 -7.27
C ALA A 105 -2.46 -15.14 -6.91
N ILE A 106 -1.23 -14.92 -6.44
CA ILE A 106 -0.70 -13.59 -6.10
C ILE A 106 -0.74 -12.66 -7.32
N LYS A 107 -0.19 -13.10 -8.47
CA LYS A 107 -0.20 -12.28 -9.70
C LYS A 107 -1.61 -11.90 -10.14
N ASN A 108 -2.59 -12.79 -10.00
CA ASN A 108 -3.97 -12.47 -10.33
C ASN A 108 -4.60 -11.51 -9.33
N ALA A 109 -4.35 -11.70 -8.03
CA ALA A 109 -4.79 -10.82 -6.97
C ALA A 109 -4.23 -9.39 -7.12
N MET A 110 -2.95 -9.26 -7.50
CA MET A 110 -2.28 -7.98 -7.74
C MET A 110 -2.93 -7.15 -8.85
N LYS A 111 -3.51 -7.78 -9.88
CA LYS A 111 -4.18 -7.06 -11.00
C LYS A 111 -5.33 -6.17 -10.55
N ARG A 112 -5.88 -6.38 -9.35
CA ARG A 112 -6.94 -5.54 -8.76
C ARG A 112 -6.44 -4.15 -8.34
N TYR A 113 -5.12 -3.96 -8.25
CA TYR A 113 -4.49 -2.73 -7.75
C TYR A 113 -3.47 -2.22 -8.76
N SER A 114 -3.77 -1.10 -9.41
CA SER A 114 -2.89 -0.51 -10.43
C SER A 114 -1.56 -0.05 -9.82
N GLU A 115 -1.55 0.30 -8.54
CA GLU A 115 -0.37 0.74 -7.79
C GLU A 115 0.69 -0.37 -7.65
N LEU A 116 0.27 -1.64 -7.79
CA LEU A 116 1.13 -2.81 -7.73
C LEU A 116 1.74 -3.21 -9.08
N ALA A 117 1.42 -2.51 -10.19
CA ALA A 117 1.84 -2.92 -11.53
C ALA A 117 3.36 -3.09 -11.70
N GLY A 118 4.19 -2.38 -10.93
CA GLY A 118 5.64 -2.50 -10.94
C GLY A 118 6.24 -3.43 -9.88
N VAL A 119 5.42 -4.01 -8.98
CA VAL A 119 5.91 -4.86 -7.90
C VAL A 119 6.21 -6.24 -8.46
N ARG A 120 7.41 -6.76 -8.21
CA ARG A 120 7.79 -8.08 -8.70
C ARG A 120 7.21 -9.18 -7.83
N ALA A 121 6.62 -10.19 -8.46
CA ALA A 121 6.24 -11.44 -7.82
C ALA A 121 6.88 -12.63 -8.56
N THR A 122 7.56 -13.51 -7.83
CA THR A 122 8.21 -14.70 -8.40
C THR A 122 8.28 -15.85 -7.39
N VAL A 123 8.67 -17.04 -7.84
CA VAL A 123 9.03 -18.15 -6.93
C VAL A 123 10.47 -18.01 -6.45
N VAL A 124 10.77 -18.55 -5.27
CA VAL A 124 12.10 -18.47 -4.65
C VAL A 124 13.21 -19.04 -5.54
N ASP A 125 12.97 -20.17 -6.21
CA ASP A 125 13.95 -20.81 -7.10
C ASP A 125 14.37 -19.87 -8.26
N ASN A 126 13.48 -18.96 -8.68
CA ASN A 126 13.72 -17.98 -9.75
C ASN A 126 14.29 -16.65 -9.25
N PHE A 127 14.65 -16.55 -7.96
CA PHE A 127 15.19 -15.33 -7.34
C PHE A 127 16.59 -15.55 -6.75
N GLN A 128 17.25 -16.64 -7.14
CA GLN A 128 18.58 -16.96 -6.67
C GLN A 128 19.62 -15.95 -7.21
N GLY A 129 20.43 -15.40 -6.31
CA GLY A 129 21.46 -14.40 -6.66
C GLY A 129 20.93 -12.96 -6.65
N GLU A 130 19.61 -12.78 -6.55
CA GLU A 130 18.99 -11.47 -6.50
C GLU A 130 18.77 -11.01 -5.05
N GLU A 131 18.48 -9.71 -4.91
CA GLU A 131 18.18 -9.04 -3.64
C GLU A 131 17.22 -7.88 -3.88
N ASN A 132 16.47 -7.48 -2.85
CA ASN A 132 15.66 -6.27 -2.90
C ASN A 132 15.61 -5.61 -1.51
N ASP A 133 15.17 -4.36 -1.46
CA ASP A 133 15.05 -3.61 -0.22
C ASP A 133 14.04 -4.27 0.72
N ILE A 134 12.86 -4.64 0.21
CA ILE A 134 11.81 -5.31 0.98
C ILE A 134 11.38 -6.61 0.31
N ILE A 135 11.38 -7.70 1.06
CA ILE A 135 10.89 -9.01 0.64
C ILE A 135 9.68 -9.42 1.47
N ILE A 136 8.64 -9.90 0.80
CA ILE A 136 7.45 -10.47 1.42
C ILE A 136 7.32 -11.93 0.98
N LEU A 137 7.34 -12.86 1.93
CA LEU A 137 7.33 -14.31 1.69
C LEU A 137 5.96 -14.92 2.01
N SER A 138 5.47 -15.78 1.11
CA SER A 138 4.33 -16.66 1.36
C SER A 138 4.78 -18.12 1.31
N PHE A 139 4.60 -18.83 2.44
CA PHE A 139 5.06 -20.21 2.63
C PHE A 139 4.03 -21.28 2.26
N VAL A 140 2.74 -20.92 2.21
CA VAL A 140 1.60 -21.71 1.70
C VAL A 140 1.19 -22.88 2.58
N ARG A 141 2.14 -23.68 3.05
CA ARG A 141 1.84 -25.01 3.59
C ARG A 141 1.06 -24.97 4.90
N SER A 142 -0.13 -25.57 4.86
CA SER A 142 -1.02 -25.67 6.02
C SER A 142 -2.09 -26.74 5.74
N ASN A 143 -1.90 -27.95 6.29
CA ASN A 143 -2.75 -29.12 6.03
C ASN A 143 -2.79 -30.07 7.25
N VAL A 144 -3.67 -31.09 7.19
CA VAL A 144 -4.05 -31.90 8.36
C VAL A 144 -2.93 -32.89 8.63
N GLU A 145 -2.35 -33.37 7.54
CA GLU A 145 -1.29 -34.35 7.45
C GLU A 145 0.04 -33.83 8.01
N GLY A 146 0.17 -32.51 8.21
CA GLY A 146 1.43 -31.89 8.64
C GLY A 146 2.54 -31.99 7.60
N ASP A 147 2.19 -32.22 6.33
CA ASP A 147 3.18 -32.25 5.27
C ASP A 147 3.56 -30.83 4.87
N ILE A 148 4.83 -30.48 5.06
CA ILE A 148 5.40 -29.20 4.64
C ILE A 148 6.23 -29.35 3.34
N GLY A 149 6.34 -30.55 2.78
CA GLY A 149 6.97 -30.83 1.49
C GLY A 149 8.40 -30.30 1.41
N PHE A 150 8.72 -29.56 0.34
CA PHE A 150 10.08 -29.02 0.14
C PHE A 150 10.45 -27.89 1.10
N LEU A 151 9.56 -27.44 1.98
CA LEU A 151 9.93 -26.51 3.05
C LEU A 151 10.90 -27.15 4.06
N LYS A 152 11.10 -28.47 4.04
CA LYS A 152 12.17 -29.16 4.77
C LYS A 152 13.57 -28.94 4.17
N VAL A 153 13.65 -28.42 2.94
CA VAL A 153 14.93 -28.25 2.23
C VAL A 153 15.59 -26.94 2.66
N GLY A 154 16.53 -27.04 3.60
CA GLY A 154 17.15 -25.85 4.22
C GLY A 154 17.80 -24.86 3.27
N ASN A 155 18.38 -25.32 2.15
CA ASN A 155 18.95 -24.41 1.15
C ASN A 155 17.91 -23.45 0.55
N ARG A 156 16.67 -23.91 0.32
CA ARG A 156 15.60 -23.05 -0.22
C ARG A 156 15.14 -22.03 0.81
N ILE A 157 15.12 -22.42 2.09
CA ILE A 157 14.74 -21.53 3.20
C ILE A 157 15.82 -20.47 3.44
N ASN A 158 17.09 -20.87 3.49
CA ASN A 158 18.21 -19.94 3.54
C ASN A 158 18.14 -18.93 2.39
N VAL A 159 17.92 -19.42 1.16
CA VAL A 159 17.77 -18.55 0.00
C VAL A 159 16.59 -17.60 0.17
N SER A 160 15.41 -18.02 0.66
CA SER A 160 14.26 -17.11 0.77
C SER A 160 14.45 -16.04 1.85
N LEU A 161 15.05 -16.40 2.98
CA LEU A 161 15.27 -15.51 4.13
C LEU A 161 16.42 -14.50 3.89
N SER A 162 17.36 -14.81 2.99
CA SER A 162 18.58 -14.01 2.80
C SER A 162 18.50 -12.94 1.68
N ARG A 163 17.28 -12.56 1.23
CA ARG A 163 17.07 -11.70 0.04
C ARG A 163 16.76 -10.25 0.35
N ALA A 164 16.28 -9.98 1.56
CA ALA A 164 15.89 -8.66 2.00
C ALA A 164 17.09 -7.85 2.47
N LYS A 165 17.24 -6.63 1.99
CA LYS A 165 18.24 -5.69 2.51
C LYS A 165 17.72 -4.97 3.75
N MET A 166 16.50 -4.41 3.66
CA MET A 166 15.91 -3.55 4.68
C MET A 166 14.77 -4.22 5.45
N GLY A 167 13.89 -4.96 4.79
CA GLY A 167 12.66 -5.50 5.39
C GLY A 167 12.32 -6.91 4.95
N LEU A 168 12.05 -7.80 5.89
CA LEU A 168 11.61 -9.17 5.64
C LEU A 168 10.31 -9.47 6.38
N TYR A 169 9.25 -9.73 5.62
CA TYR A 169 7.94 -10.12 6.14
C TYR A 169 7.58 -11.50 5.63
N ALA A 170 7.23 -12.41 6.51
CA ALA A 170 6.89 -13.78 6.13
C ALA A 170 5.52 -14.15 6.67
N ILE A 171 4.70 -14.84 5.89
CA ILE A 171 3.41 -15.38 6.33
C ILE A 171 3.35 -16.89 6.05
N GLY A 172 2.84 -17.65 7.02
CA GLY A 172 2.73 -19.09 6.94
C GLY A 172 2.19 -19.72 8.22
N ASN A 173 1.99 -21.04 8.20
CA ASN A 173 1.67 -21.83 9.38
C ASN A 173 2.97 -22.31 10.06
N PHE A 174 3.65 -21.36 10.71
CA PHE A 174 4.95 -21.58 11.35
C PHE A 174 4.84 -22.46 12.59
N THR A 175 3.71 -22.37 13.31
CA THR A 175 3.43 -23.30 14.41
C THR A 175 3.46 -24.75 13.92
N LYS A 176 2.75 -25.05 12.82
CA LYS A 176 2.77 -26.41 12.25
C LYS A 176 4.13 -26.80 11.69
N MET A 177 4.86 -25.87 11.07
CA MET A 177 6.22 -26.14 10.56
C MET A 177 7.19 -26.50 11.69
N ALA A 178 7.15 -25.79 12.81
CA ALA A 178 7.97 -26.07 13.98
C ALA A 178 7.58 -27.38 14.69
N GLU A 179 6.32 -27.81 14.63
CA GLU A 179 5.88 -29.11 15.14
C GLU A 179 6.48 -30.29 14.35
N VAL A 180 6.66 -30.14 13.03
CA VAL A 180 7.00 -31.26 12.13
C VAL A 180 8.47 -31.29 11.72
N ASP A 181 9.25 -30.26 12.03
CA ASP A 181 10.68 -30.18 11.74
C ASP A 181 11.46 -29.55 12.89
N ASP A 182 12.05 -30.42 13.71
CA ASP A 182 12.90 -30.04 14.84
C ASP A 182 14.30 -29.57 14.42
N SER A 183 14.70 -29.85 13.17
CA SER A 183 16.08 -29.60 12.71
C SER A 183 16.33 -28.17 12.29
N MET A 184 15.31 -27.50 11.76
CA MET A 184 15.44 -26.15 11.22
C MET A 184 14.27 -25.24 11.59
N TRP A 185 13.03 -25.66 11.36
CA TRP A 185 11.89 -24.80 11.64
C TRP A 185 11.70 -24.53 13.13
N ARG A 186 11.78 -25.56 14.00
CA ARG A 186 11.67 -25.34 15.46
C ARG A 186 12.69 -24.33 15.99
N PRO A 187 14.01 -24.48 15.79
CA PRO A 187 14.98 -23.51 16.30
C PRO A 187 14.78 -22.11 15.69
N LEU A 188 14.44 -22.02 14.39
CA LEU A 188 14.13 -20.74 13.73
C LEU A 188 12.96 -20.02 14.41
N ILE A 189 11.87 -20.73 14.65
CA ILE A 189 10.67 -20.17 15.28
C ILE A 189 10.93 -19.82 16.75
N ASP A 190 11.71 -20.61 17.48
CA ASP A 190 12.08 -20.32 18.86
C ASP A 190 12.95 -19.05 18.96
N ASP A 191 13.86 -18.82 18.02
CA ASP A 191 14.65 -17.58 17.96
C ASP A 191 13.78 -16.37 17.62
N LEU A 192 12.86 -16.50 16.64
CA LEU A 192 11.90 -15.44 16.34
C LEU A 192 11.00 -15.10 17.54
N LYS A 193 10.61 -16.08 18.36
CA LYS A 193 9.86 -15.84 19.60
C LYS A 193 10.69 -15.06 20.61
N LYS A 194 11.97 -15.40 20.80
CA LYS A 194 12.87 -14.68 21.72
C LYS A 194 13.01 -13.20 21.35
N THR A 195 13.05 -12.89 20.05
CA THR A 195 13.15 -11.49 19.56
C THR A 195 11.79 -10.80 19.41
N ASN A 196 10.68 -11.45 19.79
CA ASN A 196 9.31 -11.01 19.55
C ASN A 196 9.03 -10.69 18.07
N SER A 197 9.69 -11.37 17.13
CA SER A 197 9.60 -11.14 15.67
C SER A 197 8.65 -12.12 14.99
N ILE A 198 7.79 -12.81 15.74
CA ILE A 198 6.72 -13.66 15.24
C ILE A 198 5.46 -13.48 16.08
N GLY A 199 4.30 -13.52 15.44
CA GLY A 199 3.00 -13.50 16.11
C GLY A 199 1.85 -13.67 15.12
N HIS A 200 0.62 -13.62 15.60
CA HIS A 200 -0.57 -13.78 14.75
C HIS A 200 -0.95 -12.54 13.95
N SER A 201 -0.28 -11.42 14.18
CA SER A 201 -0.56 -10.16 13.49
C SER A 201 0.68 -9.28 13.42
N LEU A 202 0.78 -8.50 12.35
CA LEU A 202 1.78 -7.46 12.15
C LEU A 202 1.22 -6.12 12.64
N GLU A 203 2.00 -5.38 13.41
CA GLU A 203 1.63 -4.02 13.83
C GLU A 203 2.05 -3.00 12.77
N LEU A 204 1.07 -2.21 12.32
CA LEU A 204 1.22 -1.07 11.44
C LEU A 204 1.00 0.22 12.23
N TYR A 205 1.62 1.32 11.79
CA TYR A 205 1.39 2.64 12.38
C TYR A 205 1.24 3.72 11.31
N CYS A 206 0.48 4.76 11.65
CA CYS A 206 0.36 5.92 10.79
C CYS A 206 1.55 6.87 10.98
N GLN A 207 2.28 7.19 9.91
CA GLN A 207 3.39 8.16 9.99
C GLN A 207 2.94 9.59 10.30
N ASN A 208 1.64 9.90 10.20
CA ASN A 208 1.10 11.22 10.51
C ASN A 208 0.42 11.25 11.90
N HIS A 209 0.14 10.09 12.49
CA HIS A 209 -0.58 9.96 13.77
C HIS A 209 0.05 8.85 14.60
N GLU A 210 0.98 9.22 15.48
CA GLU A 210 1.82 8.28 16.23
C GLU A 210 1.03 7.32 17.13
N ASP A 211 -0.12 7.77 17.65
CA ASP A 211 -1.00 6.95 18.50
C ASP A 211 -1.80 5.91 17.72
N ASN A 212 -1.86 6.02 16.39
CA ASN A 212 -2.72 5.15 15.58
C ASN A 212 -1.98 3.88 15.15
N LYS A 213 -2.04 2.87 16.01
CA LYS A 213 -1.49 1.54 15.78
C LYS A 213 -2.60 0.57 15.36
N ASN A 214 -2.33 -0.20 14.31
CA ASN A 214 -3.27 -1.17 13.76
C ASN A 214 -2.61 -2.54 13.62
N SER A 215 -3.17 -3.54 14.28
CA SER A 215 -2.79 -4.93 14.11
C SER A 215 -3.49 -5.51 12.87
N VAL A 216 -2.72 -6.12 11.97
CA VAL A 216 -3.22 -6.79 10.77
C VAL A 216 -2.83 -8.28 10.76
N SER A 217 -3.82 -9.16 10.63
CA SER A 217 -3.63 -10.60 10.47
C SER A 217 -4.26 -11.14 9.18
N LYS A 218 -5.22 -10.42 8.61
CA LYS A 218 -5.90 -10.76 7.35
C LYS A 218 -6.04 -9.55 6.44
N ALA A 219 -6.34 -9.82 5.17
CA ALA A 219 -6.45 -8.80 4.13
C ALA A 219 -7.44 -7.67 4.44
N SER A 220 -8.57 -7.97 5.10
CA SER A 220 -9.56 -6.95 5.47
C SER A 220 -9.13 -6.05 6.63
N ASP A 221 -8.13 -6.42 7.43
CA ASP A 221 -7.63 -5.53 8.48
C ASP A 221 -6.95 -4.29 7.91
N PHE A 222 -6.44 -4.38 6.67
CA PHE A 222 -5.87 -3.24 5.95
C PHE A 222 -6.92 -2.17 5.58
N ASP A 223 -8.22 -2.44 5.71
CA ASP A 223 -9.27 -1.45 5.53
C ASP A 223 -9.26 -0.39 6.65
N LYS A 224 -8.61 -0.69 7.78
CA LYS A 224 -8.37 0.25 8.90
C LYS A 224 -7.22 1.23 8.63
N VAL A 225 -6.37 0.92 7.64
CA VAL A 225 -5.22 1.73 7.21
C VAL A 225 -5.33 2.11 5.72
N PRO A 226 -6.43 2.77 5.32
CA PRO A 226 -6.67 3.08 3.91
C PRO A 226 -5.60 4.02 3.37
N GLU A 227 -5.28 3.89 2.08
CA GLU A 227 -4.33 4.77 1.37
C GLU A 227 -2.96 4.92 2.09
N GLY A 228 -2.54 3.90 2.86
CA GLY A 228 -1.33 3.90 3.67
C GLY A 228 -1.40 4.74 4.95
N GLY A 229 -2.45 5.52 5.17
CA GLY A 229 -2.61 6.28 6.40
C GLY A 229 -3.52 5.57 7.39
N CYS A 230 -4.52 6.29 7.87
CA CYS A 230 -5.47 5.82 8.87
C CYS A 230 -6.83 6.47 8.66
N LEU A 231 -7.82 6.10 9.47
CA LEU A 231 -9.21 6.58 9.35
C LEU A 231 -9.42 8.04 9.82
N LEU A 232 -8.44 8.67 10.48
CA LEU A 232 -8.53 10.08 10.84
C LEU A 232 -8.56 10.99 9.59
N PRO A 233 -9.24 12.13 9.61
CA PRO A 233 -9.29 13.04 8.46
C PRO A 233 -7.92 13.64 8.14
N CYS A 234 -7.65 13.90 6.87
CA CYS A 234 -6.46 14.63 6.45
C CYS A 234 -6.61 16.11 6.85
N ALA A 235 -5.77 16.59 7.78
CA ALA A 235 -5.83 17.96 8.29
C ALA A 235 -4.97 18.96 7.50
N VAL A 236 -4.59 18.62 6.26
CA VAL A 236 -3.73 19.49 5.43
C VAL A 236 -4.56 20.53 4.69
N LYS A 237 -4.13 21.78 4.75
CA LYS A 237 -4.65 22.88 3.93
C LYS A 237 -3.93 22.88 2.58
N MET A 238 -4.69 22.66 1.52
CA MET A 238 -4.19 22.58 0.15
C MET A 238 -3.77 23.97 -0.38
N LYS A 239 -3.01 24.02 -1.47
CA LYS A 239 -2.56 25.27 -2.15
C LYS A 239 -3.73 26.19 -2.55
N CYS A 240 -4.92 25.63 -2.81
CA CYS A 240 -6.13 26.40 -3.11
C CYS A 240 -6.79 27.06 -1.87
N GLY A 241 -6.28 26.79 -0.66
CA GLY A 241 -6.82 27.27 0.61
C GLY A 241 -7.88 26.38 1.24
N HIS A 242 -8.43 25.39 0.52
CA HIS A 242 -9.36 24.40 1.07
C HIS A 242 -8.65 23.34 1.90
N MET A 243 -9.37 22.76 2.86
CA MET A 243 -8.92 21.59 3.62
C MET A 243 -9.13 20.32 2.81
N CYS A 244 -8.17 19.39 2.86
CA CYS A 244 -8.36 18.07 2.28
C CYS A 244 -9.52 17.33 2.98
N ARG A 245 -10.38 16.66 2.20
CA ARG A 245 -11.51 15.85 2.72
C ARG A 245 -11.24 14.35 2.74
N LYS A 246 -10.08 13.92 2.25
CA LYS A 246 -9.71 12.51 2.31
C LYS A 246 -9.39 12.11 3.74
N SER A 247 -9.49 10.82 4.02
CA SER A 247 -8.84 10.23 5.19
C SER A 247 -7.33 10.42 5.11
N CYS A 248 -6.65 10.31 6.23
CA CYS A 248 -5.21 10.45 6.31
C CYS A 248 -4.52 9.53 5.30
N HIS A 249 -3.60 10.10 4.52
CA HIS A 249 -2.85 9.40 3.51
C HIS A 249 -1.38 9.86 3.53
N ILE A 250 -0.48 9.03 2.99
CA ILE A 250 0.97 9.25 3.08
C ILE A 250 1.62 9.45 1.70
N TYR A 251 1.04 8.90 0.63
CA TYR A 251 1.62 8.94 -0.72
C TYR A 251 1.72 10.37 -1.32
N ASP A 252 0.93 11.31 -0.82
CA ASP A 252 0.89 12.70 -1.31
C ASP A 252 0.79 13.70 -0.15
N LYS A 253 1.83 13.75 0.70
CA LYS A 253 1.84 14.63 1.90
C LYS A 253 1.65 16.11 1.53
N GLU A 254 2.26 16.54 0.44
CA GLU A 254 2.23 17.94 -0.02
C GLU A 254 1.01 18.27 -0.88
N HIS A 255 0.13 17.29 -1.15
CA HIS A 255 -1.10 17.45 -1.93
C HIS A 255 -0.83 18.04 -3.33
N GLU A 256 0.19 17.51 -4.01
CA GLU A 256 0.55 17.92 -5.36
C GLU A 256 -0.23 17.15 -6.43
N ILE A 257 -0.69 15.94 -6.09
CA ILE A 257 -1.37 15.02 -7.00
C ILE A 257 -2.89 15.09 -6.77
N ILE A 258 -3.32 15.12 -5.51
CA ILE A 258 -4.73 15.15 -5.15
C ILE A 258 -5.39 16.47 -5.57
N LYS A 259 -6.49 16.36 -6.29
CA LYS A 259 -7.31 17.51 -6.69
C LYS A 259 -8.34 17.84 -5.62
N CYS A 260 -8.54 19.13 -5.36
CA CYS A 260 -9.55 19.59 -4.41
C CYS A 260 -10.95 19.30 -4.94
N SER A 261 -11.78 18.66 -4.11
CA SER A 261 -13.19 18.36 -4.41
C SER A 261 -14.18 19.33 -3.74
N GLU A 262 -13.71 20.30 -2.97
CA GLU A 262 -14.58 21.30 -2.32
C GLU A 262 -15.18 22.24 -3.37
N LYS A 263 -16.30 22.88 -3.02
CA LYS A 263 -16.85 23.99 -3.81
C LYS A 263 -15.91 25.19 -3.72
N CYS A 264 -15.74 25.91 -4.82
CA CYS A 264 -14.81 27.05 -4.88
C CYS A 264 -15.18 28.15 -3.87
N GLY A 265 -16.42 28.63 -3.87
CA GLY A 265 -16.91 29.59 -2.85
C GLY A 265 -16.38 31.02 -2.96
N GLU A 266 -15.46 31.28 -3.90
CA GLU A 266 -14.92 32.62 -4.19
C GLU A 266 -16.00 33.58 -4.68
N LYS A 267 -15.88 34.86 -4.32
CA LYS A 267 -16.81 35.92 -4.77
C LYS A 267 -16.50 36.26 -6.22
N VAL A 268 -17.50 36.13 -7.10
CA VAL A 268 -17.32 36.25 -8.56
C VAL A 268 -17.97 37.49 -9.18
N CYS A 269 -18.78 38.24 -8.43
CA CYS A 269 -19.39 39.49 -8.90
C CYS A 269 -19.63 40.48 -7.77
N GLN A 270 -19.99 41.71 -8.14
CA GLN A 270 -20.23 42.81 -7.19
C GLN A 270 -21.41 42.54 -6.25
N LEU A 271 -22.46 41.85 -6.74
CA LEU A 271 -23.63 41.44 -5.95
C LEU A 271 -23.31 40.44 -4.83
N GLY A 272 -22.07 39.94 -4.74
CA GLY A 272 -21.67 39.05 -3.66
C GLY A 272 -21.87 37.57 -3.94
N HIS A 273 -22.32 37.19 -5.14
CA HIS A 273 -22.49 35.79 -5.50
C HIS A 273 -21.17 35.01 -5.43
N ARG A 274 -21.27 33.77 -4.94
CA ARG A 274 -20.14 32.86 -4.76
C ARG A 274 -20.13 31.78 -5.83
N CYS A 275 -18.93 31.38 -6.26
CA CYS A 275 -18.77 30.30 -7.23
C CYS A 275 -19.24 28.96 -6.65
N ILE A 276 -20.19 28.29 -7.33
CA ILE A 276 -20.73 26.98 -6.93
C ILE A 276 -20.01 25.80 -7.58
N ARG A 277 -19.09 26.06 -8.53
CA ARG A 277 -18.33 25.01 -9.22
C ARG A 277 -17.36 24.33 -8.26
N PRO A 278 -16.95 23.08 -8.55
CA PRO A 278 -15.80 22.46 -7.88
C PRO A 278 -14.57 23.38 -7.93
N CYS A 279 -13.72 23.25 -6.92
CA CYS A 279 -12.46 23.97 -6.87
C CYS A 279 -11.66 23.67 -8.14
N HIS A 280 -11.23 24.74 -8.80
CA HIS A 280 -10.56 24.70 -10.10
C HIS A 280 -9.22 25.43 -10.05
N TYR A 281 -8.67 25.60 -8.85
CA TYR A 281 -7.33 26.16 -8.65
C TYR A 281 -6.30 25.41 -9.53
N PRO A 282 -5.34 26.11 -10.16
CA PRO A 282 -5.04 27.54 -10.06
C PRO A 282 -5.86 28.44 -11.02
N VAL A 283 -6.84 27.91 -11.72
CA VAL A 283 -7.66 28.67 -12.67
C VAL A 283 -8.59 29.63 -11.90
N LYS A 284 -8.74 30.86 -12.38
CA LYS A 284 -9.68 31.84 -11.81
C LYS A 284 -11.13 31.46 -12.12
N CYS A 285 -12.04 31.96 -11.28
CA CYS A 285 -13.46 31.84 -11.57
C CYS A 285 -13.84 32.57 -12.86
N GLY A 286 -14.73 31.93 -13.63
CA GLY A 286 -15.39 32.56 -14.77
C GLY A 286 -16.49 33.53 -14.34
N PRO A 287 -17.29 34.03 -15.30
CA PRO A 287 -18.38 34.95 -15.01
C PRO A 287 -19.47 34.33 -14.12
N CYS A 288 -20.26 35.20 -13.49
CA CYS A 288 -21.28 34.78 -12.52
C CYS A 288 -22.53 34.21 -13.21
N MET A 289 -22.66 32.88 -13.21
CA MET A 289 -23.80 32.16 -13.81
C MET A 289 -25.06 32.12 -12.92
N VAL A 290 -25.09 32.85 -11.80
CA VAL A 290 -26.28 32.90 -10.94
C VAL A 290 -27.38 33.66 -11.67
N LYS A 291 -28.56 33.07 -11.79
CA LYS A 291 -29.70 33.76 -12.39
C LYS A 291 -30.26 34.80 -11.42
N VAL A 292 -30.48 36.00 -11.94
CA VAL A 292 -31.03 37.14 -11.21
C VAL A 292 -32.09 37.82 -12.06
N ASP A 293 -33.05 38.43 -11.39
CA ASP A 293 -34.08 39.23 -12.02
C ASP A 293 -33.50 40.62 -12.32
N LYS A 294 -33.46 40.99 -13.60
CA LYS A 294 -32.98 42.29 -14.07
C LYS A 294 -34.05 42.99 -14.90
N LEU A 295 -34.16 44.31 -14.74
CA LEU A 295 -35.02 45.14 -15.58
C LEU A 295 -34.36 45.34 -16.95
N ARG A 296 -35.05 44.94 -18.01
CA ARG A 296 -34.63 45.19 -19.39
C ARG A 296 -35.10 46.58 -19.83
N THR A 297 -34.19 47.45 -20.24
CA THR A 297 -34.52 48.88 -20.48
C THR A 297 -35.34 49.09 -21.74
N SER A 298 -35.11 48.27 -22.78
CA SER A 298 -35.81 48.34 -24.07
C SER A 298 -37.32 48.11 -23.96
N CYS A 299 -37.77 47.10 -23.23
CA CYS A 299 -39.19 46.79 -23.05
C CYS A 299 -39.77 47.18 -21.67
N GLY A 300 -38.94 47.37 -20.64
CA GLY A 300 -39.37 47.67 -19.27
C GLY A 300 -39.81 46.44 -18.46
N HIS A 301 -39.57 45.22 -18.95
CA HIS A 301 -39.90 44.00 -18.23
C HIS A 301 -38.74 43.50 -17.37
N THR A 302 -39.07 42.84 -16.26
CA THR A 302 -38.11 42.08 -15.45
C THR A 302 -37.92 40.69 -16.07
N ILE A 303 -36.68 40.35 -16.40
CA ILE A 303 -36.31 39.06 -16.98
C ILE A 303 -35.30 38.34 -16.09
N ASN A 304 -35.36 37.01 -16.07
CA ASN A 304 -34.47 36.16 -15.30
C ASN A 304 -33.27 35.73 -16.16
N VAL A 305 -32.12 36.37 -15.93
CA VAL A 305 -30.90 36.21 -16.75
C VAL A 305 -29.68 35.97 -15.87
N GLU A 306 -28.59 35.47 -16.46
CA GLU A 306 -27.34 35.25 -15.74
C GLU A 306 -26.76 36.58 -15.24
N CYS A 307 -26.15 36.58 -14.06
CA CYS A 307 -25.71 37.79 -13.38
C CYS A 307 -24.69 38.60 -14.19
N PHE A 308 -23.86 37.97 -15.02
CA PHE A 308 -22.94 38.69 -15.91
C PHE A 308 -23.61 39.19 -17.20
N GLU A 309 -24.75 38.62 -17.58
CA GLU A 309 -25.42 38.89 -18.86
C GLU A 309 -26.16 40.23 -18.80
N ASP A 310 -26.05 41.03 -19.85
CA ASP A 310 -26.81 42.28 -19.98
C ASP A 310 -28.27 41.94 -20.33
N PRO A 311 -29.27 42.40 -19.57
CA PRO A 311 -30.67 42.10 -19.86
C PRO A 311 -31.15 42.59 -21.25
N ASP A 312 -30.53 43.62 -21.84
CA ASP A 312 -30.94 44.10 -23.16
C ASP A 312 -30.44 43.22 -24.32
N ASN A 313 -29.41 42.41 -24.08
CA ASN A 313 -28.88 41.43 -25.05
C ASN A 313 -29.69 40.12 -25.10
N VAL A 314 -30.66 39.93 -24.20
CA VAL A 314 -31.48 38.72 -24.11
C VAL A 314 -32.89 38.99 -24.63
N ASP A 315 -33.42 38.06 -25.41
CA ASP A 315 -34.77 38.14 -25.94
C ASP A 315 -35.83 38.06 -24.82
N CYS A 316 -36.73 39.05 -24.81
CA CYS A 316 -37.83 39.11 -23.86
C CYS A 316 -39.07 38.41 -24.41
N ILE A 317 -39.44 37.26 -23.84
CA ILE A 317 -40.64 36.49 -24.21
C ILE A 317 -41.94 37.00 -23.57
N ILE A 318 -41.85 37.98 -22.67
CA ILE A 318 -43.02 38.57 -22.01
C ILE A 318 -43.73 39.49 -23.00
N LYS A 319 -45.04 39.28 -23.21
CA LYS A 319 -45.87 40.09 -24.11
C LYS A 319 -45.79 41.56 -23.73
N CYS A 320 -45.23 42.36 -24.64
CA CYS A 320 -45.02 43.79 -24.47
C CYS A 320 -46.20 44.58 -25.04
N GLY A 321 -46.72 45.54 -24.27
CA GLY A 321 -47.76 46.47 -24.72
C GLY A 321 -47.23 47.68 -25.52
N LYS A 322 -45.91 47.80 -25.72
CA LYS A 322 -45.33 48.89 -26.52
C LYS A 322 -45.60 48.64 -28.01
N LEU A 323 -46.21 49.62 -28.66
CA LEU A 323 -46.37 49.69 -30.12
C LEU A 323 -44.98 49.87 -30.75
N LEU A 324 -44.60 48.97 -31.66
CA LEU A 324 -43.41 49.18 -32.50
C LEU A 324 -43.72 50.33 -33.48
N SER A 325 -42.79 51.26 -33.66
CA SER A 325 -42.89 52.27 -34.71
C SER A 325 -42.90 51.55 -36.06
N CYS A 326 -43.98 51.77 -36.82
CA CYS A 326 -44.17 51.25 -38.16
C CYS A 326 -43.08 51.71 -39.13
#